data_AF-A0A444LH35-F1
#
_entry.id   AF-A0A444LH35-F1
#
_cell.length_a   1.000
_cell.length_b   1.000
_cell.length_c   1.000
_cell.angle_alpha   90.00
_cell.angle_beta   90.00
_cell.angle_gamma   90.00
#
_symmetry.space_group_name_H-M   'P 1'
#
loop_
_entity.id
_entity.type
_entity.pdbx_description
1 polymer ?
#
loop_
_entity_poly.entity_id
_entity_poly.type
_entity_poly.pdbx_seq_one_letter_code
_entity_poly.pdbx_strand_id
1 'polypeptide(L)'
;MADQLPTIEGDAGPREVIPVIGVNAAGQVVGFGSKGQYVLLTNQAAIGNGPSAGPVSGGDYIWRVTATNWNGATATLQFLDLDGTTWSNVKKADGTTDVTLTANGSVPIGIAQGSVLRVAVTAAAPTAMNSQIAGL
;
A
#
# COMPACT_ATOMS: atom_id res chain seq x y z
N MET A 1 -60.58 -18.73 -19.18
CA MET A 1 -60.02 -17.40 -19.53
C MET A 1 -58.58 -17.43 -19.05
N ALA A 2 -57.61 -17.31 -19.97
CA ALA A 2 -56.19 -17.40 -19.63
C ALA A 2 -55.73 -16.09 -18.99
N ASP A 3 -55.10 -16.20 -17.82
CA ASP A 3 -54.50 -15.11 -17.05
C ASP A 3 -53.13 -14.80 -17.65
N GLN A 4 -53.00 -13.67 -18.37
CA GLN A 4 -51.71 -13.24 -18.91
C GLN A 4 -50.95 -12.47 -17.83
N LEU A 5 -49.81 -13.02 -17.38
CA LEU A 5 -48.81 -12.29 -16.61
C LEU A 5 -48.32 -11.09 -17.43
N PRO A 6 -48.11 -9.90 -16.82
CA PRO A 6 -47.58 -8.76 -17.53
C PRO A 6 -46.16 -9.05 -17.98
N THR A 7 -45.94 -9.05 -19.29
CA THR A 7 -44.61 -9.02 -19.89
C THR A 7 -43.96 -7.71 -19.45
N ILE A 8 -42.95 -7.78 -18.58
CA ILE A 8 -42.05 -6.65 -18.36
C ILE A 8 -41.23 -6.54 -19.64
N GLU A 9 -41.66 -5.67 -20.54
CA GLU A 9 -40.86 -5.31 -21.72
C GLU A 9 -39.51 -4.82 -21.23
N GLY A 10 -38.45 -5.46 -21.75
CA GLY A 10 -37.08 -5.20 -21.35
C GLY A 10 -36.75 -3.72 -21.47
N ASP A 11 -36.44 -3.15 -20.31
CA ASP A 11 -35.78 -1.86 -20.14
C ASP A 11 -34.57 -1.76 -21.07
N ALA A 12 -34.79 -1.13 -22.23
CA ALA A 12 -33.76 -0.73 -23.19
C ALA A 12 -33.22 0.68 -22.86
N GLY A 13 -33.45 1.17 -21.64
CA GLY A 13 -32.79 2.35 -21.12
C GLY A 13 -31.33 2.08 -20.77
N PRO A 14 -30.46 3.10 -20.76
CA PRO A 14 -29.15 2.96 -20.16
C PRO A 14 -29.35 2.52 -18.70
N ARG A 15 -28.88 1.32 -18.36
CA ARG A 15 -28.87 0.85 -16.97
C ARG A 15 -28.11 1.88 -16.16
N GLU A 16 -28.81 2.62 -15.31
CA GLU A 16 -28.18 3.50 -14.35
C GLU A 16 -27.46 2.58 -13.35
N VAL A 17 -26.16 2.40 -13.57
CA VAL A 17 -25.28 1.77 -12.59
C VAL A 17 -25.23 2.74 -11.43
N ILE A 18 -26.09 2.54 -10.44
CA ILE A 18 -26.01 3.28 -9.18
C ILE A 18 -24.64 2.93 -8.59
N PRO A 19 -23.69 3.89 -8.50
CA PRO A 19 -22.44 3.61 -7.83
C PRO A 19 -22.81 3.24 -6.39
N VAL A 20 -22.41 2.05 -5.94
CA VAL A 20 -22.48 1.73 -4.51
C VAL A 20 -21.64 2.80 -3.83
N ILE A 21 -22.21 3.59 -2.94
CA ILE A 21 -21.46 4.60 -2.19
C ILE A 21 -21.35 4.09 -0.75
N GLY A 22 -20.14 4.01 -0.22
CA GLY A 22 -19.95 3.75 1.21
C GLY A 22 -20.54 4.90 2.01
N VAL A 23 -21.36 4.62 3.02
CA VAL A 23 -21.87 5.62 3.96
C VAL A 23 -21.37 5.30 5.36
N ASN A 24 -20.90 6.31 6.10
CA ASN A 24 -20.58 6.12 7.51
C ASN A 24 -21.85 6.15 8.39
N ALA A 25 -21.70 5.91 9.68
CA ALA A 25 -22.82 5.94 10.65
C ALA A 25 -23.51 7.32 10.76
N ALA A 26 -22.90 8.39 10.25
CA ALA A 26 -23.47 9.73 10.19
C ALA A 26 -24.16 10.03 8.85
N GLY A 27 -24.30 9.04 7.96
CA GLY A 27 -24.94 9.19 6.65
C GLY A 27 -24.09 9.96 5.63
N GLN A 28 -22.80 10.18 5.90
CA GLN A 28 -21.90 10.86 4.97
C GLN A 28 -21.35 9.87 3.96
N VAL A 29 -21.26 10.30 2.71
CA VAL A 29 -20.52 9.59 1.66
C VAL A 29 -19.06 9.47 2.10
N VAL A 30 -18.64 8.25 2.41
CA VAL A 30 -17.23 7.90 2.53
C VAL A 30 -16.82 7.32 1.18
N GLY A 31 -15.86 7.96 0.51
CA GLY A 31 -15.20 7.32 -0.61
C GLY A 31 -14.67 5.97 -0.13
N PHE A 32 -14.85 4.90 -0.91
CA PHE A 32 -14.05 3.70 -0.68
C PHE A 32 -12.61 4.17 -0.73
N GLY A 33 -11.90 4.11 0.40
CA GLY A 33 -10.54 4.62 0.48
C GLY A 33 -9.71 3.93 -0.59
N SER A 34 -9.45 4.62 -1.70
CA SER A 34 -8.55 4.11 -2.72
C SER A 34 -7.23 3.91 -2.01
N LYS A 35 -6.72 2.69 -2.00
CA LYS A 35 -5.44 2.41 -1.34
C LYS A 35 -4.38 3.33 -1.94
N GLY A 36 -3.78 4.16 -1.10
CA GLY A 36 -2.92 5.25 -1.54
C GLY A 36 -1.57 4.77 -2.06
N GLN A 37 -0.89 5.65 -2.79
CA GLN A 37 0.55 5.55 -3.04
C GLN A 37 1.28 6.39 -2.00
N TYR A 38 2.28 5.82 -1.32
CA TYR A 38 3.09 6.52 -0.34
C TYR A 38 4.56 6.44 -0.75
N VAL A 39 5.19 7.61 -0.85
CA VAL A 39 6.61 7.73 -1.21
C VAL A 39 7.44 7.72 0.08
N LEU A 40 8.39 6.80 0.16
CA LEU A 40 9.28 6.61 1.31
C LEU A 40 10.68 7.18 1.05
N LEU A 41 11.16 7.14 -0.19
CA LEU A 41 12.43 7.73 -0.60
C LEU A 41 12.28 8.30 -2.01
N THR A 42 12.89 9.46 -2.26
CA THR A 42 12.93 10.08 -3.59
C THR A 42 14.34 10.53 -3.91
N ASN A 43 14.94 9.88 -4.91
CA ASN A 43 16.28 10.19 -5.43
C ASN A 43 17.34 10.36 -4.31
N GLN A 44 17.30 9.52 -3.29
CA GLN A 44 18.18 9.64 -2.12
C GLN A 44 19.43 8.79 -2.26
N ALA A 45 20.53 9.27 -1.68
CA ALA A 45 21.72 8.47 -1.41
C ALA A 45 21.89 8.37 0.11
N ALA A 46 21.33 7.33 0.72
CA ALA A 46 21.22 7.25 2.17
C ALA A 46 21.61 5.86 2.72
N ILE A 47 22.36 5.88 3.82
CA ILE A 47 22.54 4.76 4.76
C ILE A 47 21.76 5.11 6.01
N GLY A 48 21.13 4.11 6.63
CA GLY A 48 20.33 4.27 7.84
C GLY A 48 18.84 4.41 7.51
N ASN A 49 18.13 5.14 8.35
CA ASN A 49 16.68 5.23 8.28
C ASN A 49 16.25 6.38 7.36
N GLY A 50 15.47 6.04 6.33
CA GLY A 50 14.77 7.01 5.50
C GLY A 50 13.63 7.71 6.26
N PRO A 51 12.99 8.70 5.62
CA PRO A 51 11.82 9.36 6.19
C PRO A 51 10.66 8.36 6.33
N SER A 52 9.75 8.69 7.25
CA SER A 52 8.56 7.90 7.52
C SER A 52 7.34 8.41 6.75
N ALA A 53 6.47 7.50 6.31
CA ALA A 53 5.19 7.81 5.68
C ALA A 53 4.04 7.07 6.37
N GLY A 54 2.88 7.73 6.50
CA GLY A 54 1.68 7.19 7.13
C GLY A 54 0.89 8.29 7.86
N PRO A 55 -0.20 7.93 8.56
CA PRO A 55 -0.77 6.58 8.67
C PRO A 55 -1.31 6.06 7.34
N VAL A 56 -1.14 4.76 7.08
CA VAL A 56 -1.67 4.11 5.87
C VAL A 56 -3.06 3.53 6.09
N SER A 57 -3.86 3.41 5.02
CA SER A 57 -5.22 2.88 5.09
C SER A 57 -5.30 1.39 5.45
N GLY A 58 -4.18 0.65 5.37
CA GLY A 58 -4.11 -0.79 5.61
C GLY A 58 -4.52 -1.63 4.39
N GLY A 59 -4.34 -2.96 4.49
CA GLY A 59 -4.59 -3.93 3.43
C GLY A 59 -3.34 -4.33 2.65
N ASP A 60 -3.54 -4.88 1.44
CA ASP A 60 -2.44 -5.31 0.56
C ASP A 60 -1.85 -4.15 -0.25
N TYR A 61 -0.52 -4.10 -0.28
CA TYR A 61 0.28 -3.15 -1.04
C TYR A 61 1.40 -3.87 -1.80
N ILE A 62 1.94 -3.23 -2.82
CA ILE A 62 3.25 -3.54 -3.37
C ILE A 62 4.25 -2.52 -2.84
N TRP A 63 5.30 -2.98 -2.18
CA TRP A 63 6.48 -2.17 -1.93
C TRP A 63 7.45 -2.29 -3.09
N ARG A 64 7.88 -1.17 -3.66
CA ARG A 64 8.86 -1.09 -4.74
C ARG A 64 10.06 -0.27 -4.31
N VAL A 65 11.24 -0.75 -4.67
CA VAL A 65 12.50 -0.03 -4.46
C VAL A 65 13.31 -0.08 -5.75
N THR A 66 13.82 1.07 -6.17
CA THR A 66 14.74 1.18 -7.29
C THR A 66 15.92 2.07 -6.91
N ALA A 67 17.09 1.83 -7.50
CA ALA A 67 18.24 2.70 -7.43
C ALA A 67 19.02 2.61 -8.74
N THR A 68 19.77 3.65 -9.07
CA THR A 68 20.70 3.61 -10.21
C THR A 68 21.86 2.66 -9.92
N ASN A 69 22.35 2.65 -8.69
CA ASN A 69 23.36 1.72 -8.23
C ASN A 69 23.10 1.38 -6.76
N TRP A 70 23.11 0.09 -6.43
CA TRP A 70 22.86 -0.40 -5.07
C TRP A 70 24.11 -0.41 -4.21
N ASN A 71 25.32 -0.45 -4.78
CA ASN A 71 26.58 -0.49 -4.03
C ASN A 71 26.64 -1.62 -2.96
N GLY A 72 25.91 -2.73 -3.17
CA GLY A 72 25.81 -3.82 -2.19
C GLY A 72 24.90 -3.53 -0.99
N ALA A 73 24.11 -2.47 -1.03
CA ALA A 73 23.17 -2.13 0.02
C ALA A 73 22.01 -3.12 0.13
N THR A 74 21.41 -3.15 1.32
CA THR A 74 20.15 -3.85 1.58
C THR A 74 19.12 -2.86 2.09
N ALA A 75 17.95 -2.83 1.45
CA ALA A 75 16.80 -2.06 1.90
C ALA A 75 15.81 -2.99 2.62
N THR A 76 15.35 -2.58 3.80
CA THR A 76 14.35 -3.29 4.60
C THR A 76 13.19 -2.36 4.90
N LEU A 77 11.96 -2.85 4.76
CA LEU A 77 10.76 -2.09 5.13
C LEU A 77 10.48 -2.26 6.63
N GLN A 78 10.21 -1.15 7.32
CA GLN A 78 9.91 -1.13 8.75
C GLN A 78 8.60 -0.42 9.04
N PHE A 79 7.97 -0.77 10.15
CA PHE A 79 6.81 -0.07 10.72
C PHE A 79 7.09 0.38 12.15
N LEU A 80 6.43 1.47 12.55
CA LEU A 80 6.48 1.99 13.91
C LEU A 80 5.57 1.16 14.82
N ASP A 81 6.12 0.65 15.92
CA ASP A 81 5.36 -0.09 16.94
C ASP A 81 4.43 0.84 17.73
N LEU A 82 3.50 0.24 18.49
CA LEU A 82 2.51 0.97 19.29
C LEU A 82 3.11 1.88 20.37
N ASP A 83 4.38 1.68 20.72
CA ASP A 83 5.11 2.55 21.65
C ASP A 83 5.52 3.90 21.03
N GLY A 84 5.30 4.07 19.72
CA GLY A 84 5.62 5.29 18.98
C GLY A 84 7.11 5.57 18.80
N THR A 85 7.98 4.63 19.17
CA THR A 85 9.45 4.83 19.20
C THR A 85 10.21 3.68 18.54
N THR A 86 9.79 2.45 18.77
CA THR A 86 10.45 1.24 18.27
C THR A 86 10.03 0.97 16.83
N TRP A 87 10.98 0.52 16.03
CA TRP A 87 10.75 0.18 14.63
C TRP A 87 11.03 -1.29 14.40
N SER A 88 10.01 -1.99 13.93
CA SER A 88 10.06 -3.41 13.63
C SER A 88 10.06 -3.65 12.12
N ASN A 89 10.77 -4.70 11.68
CA ASN A 89 10.81 -5.06 10.26
C ASN A 89 9.47 -5.68 9.84
N VAL A 90 8.95 -5.24 8.69
CA VAL A 90 7.80 -5.90 8.07
C VAL A 90 8.21 -7.33 7.69
N LYS A 91 7.38 -8.30 8.06
CA LYS A 91 7.60 -9.71 7.74
C LYS A 91 6.96 -10.08 6.41
N LYS A 92 7.55 -11.04 5.69
CA LYS A 92 6.93 -11.67 4.53
C LYS A 92 5.72 -12.51 4.98
N ALA A 93 4.98 -13.04 4.01
CA ALA A 93 3.82 -13.89 4.25
C ALA A 93 4.13 -15.16 5.10
N ASP A 94 5.39 -15.57 5.19
CA ASP A 94 5.83 -16.67 6.07
C ASP A 94 5.88 -16.30 7.56
N GLY A 95 5.69 -15.01 7.91
CA GLY A 95 5.70 -14.49 9.27
C GLY A 95 7.06 -14.46 9.97
N THR A 96 8.14 -14.88 9.31
CA THR A 96 9.46 -15.04 9.94
C THR A 96 10.55 -14.25 9.25
N THR A 97 10.54 -14.21 7.91
CA THR A 97 11.56 -13.52 7.13
C THR A 97 11.21 -12.05 6.93
N ASP A 98 12.22 -11.19 6.94
CA ASP A 98 12.01 -9.75 6.74
C ASP A 98 11.78 -9.44 5.26
N VAL A 99 10.96 -8.42 5.01
CA VAL A 99 10.78 -7.84 3.67
C VAL A 99 12.03 -7.02 3.33
N THR A 100 12.90 -7.61 2.52
CA THR A 100 14.18 -7.01 2.10
C THR A 100 14.36 -7.02 0.58
N LEU A 101 15.05 -6.01 0.05
CA LEU A 101 15.52 -5.94 -1.33
C LEU A 101 17.00 -5.58 -1.38
N THR A 102 17.76 -6.23 -2.27
CA THR A 102 19.19 -5.98 -2.53
C THR A 102 19.47 -5.55 -3.97
N ALA A 103 18.41 -5.40 -4.76
CA ALA A 103 18.42 -4.97 -6.15
C ALA A 103 17.05 -4.35 -6.48
N ASN A 104 16.94 -3.71 -7.64
CA ASN A 104 15.69 -3.13 -8.13
C ASN A 104 14.58 -4.20 -8.14
N GLY A 105 13.45 -3.92 -7.51
CA GLY A 105 12.40 -4.91 -7.38
C GLY A 105 11.16 -4.42 -6.67
N SER A 106 10.20 -5.33 -6.54
CA SER A 106 8.96 -5.11 -5.82
C SER A 106 8.49 -6.36 -5.11
N VAL A 107 7.89 -6.19 -3.94
CA VAL A 107 7.42 -7.27 -3.07
C VAL A 107 5.98 -6.96 -2.61
N PRO A 108 5.03 -7.89 -2.76
CA PRO A 108 3.70 -7.74 -2.18
C PRO A 108 3.76 -7.89 -0.66
N ILE A 109 3.02 -7.05 0.06
CA ILE A 109 3.00 -6.97 1.53
C ILE A 109 1.58 -6.72 2.02
N GLY A 110 1.25 -7.30 3.18
CA GLY A 110 0.08 -6.90 3.96
C GLY A 110 0.50 -5.89 5.02
N ILE A 111 -0.23 -4.78 5.14
CA ILE A 111 0.04 -3.74 6.13
C ILE A 111 -1.22 -3.44 6.94
N ALA A 112 -1.05 -3.30 8.26
CA ALA A 112 -2.16 -2.94 9.13
C ALA A 112 -2.62 -1.49 8.89
N GLN A 113 -3.91 -1.23 9.10
CA GLN A 113 -4.43 0.13 9.07
C GLN A 113 -3.79 0.97 10.17
N GLY A 114 -3.44 2.22 9.86
CA GLY A 114 -2.82 3.14 10.79
C GLY A 114 -1.30 3.02 10.87
N SER A 115 -0.68 2.05 10.20
CA SER A 115 0.77 1.88 10.24
C SER A 115 1.52 3.10 9.69
N VAL A 116 2.62 3.44 10.35
CA VAL A 116 3.63 4.38 9.86
C VAL A 116 4.84 3.58 9.43
N LEU A 117 5.30 3.79 8.20
CA LEU A 117 6.33 2.98 7.55
C LEU A 117 7.57 3.80 7.25
N ARG A 118 8.73 3.15 7.16
CA ARG A 118 9.98 3.74 6.63
C ARG A 118 10.83 2.67 5.96
N VAL A 119 11.82 3.10 5.18
CA VAL A 119 12.87 2.22 4.66
C VAL A 119 14.12 2.36 5.50
N ALA A 120 14.69 1.25 5.94
CA ALA A 120 16.03 1.21 6.52
C ALA A 120 17.01 0.65 5.48
N VAL A 121 18.11 1.36 5.22
CA VAL A 121 19.16 0.97 4.28
C VAL A 121 20.44 0.67 5.04
N THR A 122 21.06 -0.48 4.75
CA THR A 122 22.27 -0.94 5.43
C THR A 122 23.37 -1.33 4.44
N ALA A 123 24.56 -1.63 4.96
CA ALA A 123 25.80 -2.00 4.26
C ALA A 123 26.46 -0.87 3.44
N ALA A 124 25.72 -0.14 2.60
CA ALA A 124 26.26 0.93 1.78
C ALA A 124 25.18 1.94 1.38
N ALA A 125 25.59 3.10 0.86
CA ALA A 125 24.69 4.13 0.33
C ALA A 125 24.43 3.82 -1.15
N PRO A 126 23.19 3.48 -1.55
CA PRO A 126 22.81 3.44 -2.95
C PRO A 126 22.84 4.85 -3.56
N THR A 127 22.90 4.97 -4.88
CA THR A 127 22.74 6.25 -5.58
C THR A 127 21.38 6.34 -6.24
N ALA A 128 20.69 7.49 -6.08
CA ALA A 128 19.38 7.76 -6.66
C ALA A 128 18.32 6.70 -6.29
N MET A 129 18.29 6.31 -5.01
CA MET A 129 17.29 5.36 -4.51
C MET A 129 15.91 6.01 -4.41
N ASN A 130 14.92 5.31 -4.93
CA ASN A 130 13.51 5.63 -4.81
C ASN A 130 12.81 4.45 -4.13
N SER A 131 11.86 4.75 -3.26
CA SER A 131 11.04 3.73 -2.63
C SER A 131 9.63 4.23 -2.42
N GLN A 132 8.67 3.34 -2.67
CA GLN A 132 7.26 3.63 -2.51
C GLN A 132 6.48 2.36 -2.16
N ILE A 133 5.34 2.54 -1.51
CA ILE A 133 4.28 1.53 -1.46
C ILE A 133 3.09 2.02 -2.29
N ALA A 134 2.43 1.10 -2.98
CA ALA A 134 1.22 1.39 -3.74
C ALA A 134 0.16 0.34 -3.45
N GLY A 135 -1.07 0.78 -3.25
CA GLY A 135 -2.21 -0.09 -3.02
C GLY A 135 -2.51 -1.05 -4.15
N LEU A 136 -2.89 -2.28 -3.80
CA LEU A 136 -3.43 -3.30 -4.72
C LEU A 136 -4.96 -3.30 -4.78
#